data_AF-A0A1Y5YWL4-F1
#
_entry.id   AF-A0A1Y5YWL4-F1
#
_cell.length_a   1.000
_cell.length_b   1.000
_cell.length_c   1.000
_cell.angle_alpha   90.00
_cell.angle_beta   90.00
_cell.angle_gamma   90.00
#
_symmetry.space_group_name_H-M   'P 1'
#
loop_
_entity.id
_entity.type
_entity.pdbx_description
1 polymer ?
#
loop_
_entity_poly.entity_id
_entity_poly.type
_entity_poly.pdbx_seq_one_letter_code
_entity_poly.pdbx_strand_id
1 'polypeptide(L)'
;MDKQYLVTVTPVPVQENPVTKVKKSLSTTERKNIKVSPETLNKIKAICTMKDMKNYELIDEMLDYYVANKLNSNEQNNLNDILSIRK
;
A
#
# COMPACT_ATOMS: atom_id res chain seq x y z
N MET A 1 -45.76 -0.90 41.52
CA MET A 1 -45.08 -2.19 41.26
C MET A 1 -44.75 -2.18 39.78
N ASP A 2 -43.70 -1.46 39.43
CA ASP A 2 -43.44 -1.03 38.06
C ASP A 2 -42.23 -1.80 37.55
N LYS A 3 -42.50 -2.81 36.72
CA LYS A 3 -41.47 -3.64 36.10
C LYS A 3 -40.86 -2.86 34.94
N GLN A 4 -39.71 -2.26 35.17
CA GLN A 4 -38.86 -1.72 34.12
C GLN A 4 -38.26 -2.91 33.34
N TYR A 5 -38.74 -3.14 32.13
CA TYR A 5 -38.14 -4.11 31.21
C TYR A 5 -36.92 -3.46 30.56
N LEU A 6 -35.73 -3.95 30.89
CA LEU A 6 -34.49 -3.50 30.30
C LEU A 6 -34.32 -4.20 28.94
N VAL A 7 -34.75 -3.54 27.87
CA VAL A 7 -34.52 -4.00 26.49
C VAL A 7 -33.07 -3.71 26.14
N THR A 8 -32.20 -4.72 26.28
CA THR A 8 -30.84 -4.68 25.76
C THR A 8 -30.87 -4.86 24.25
N VAL A 9 -30.82 -3.76 23.51
CA VAL A 9 -30.50 -3.77 22.08
C VAL A 9 -29.00 -3.96 21.96
N THR A 10 -28.55 -5.16 21.59
CA THR A 10 -27.16 -5.42 21.24
C THR A 10 -26.87 -4.77 19.89
N PRO A 11 -25.94 -3.81 19.78
CA PRO A 11 -25.47 -3.37 18.49
C PRO A 11 -24.59 -4.46 17.90
N VAL A 12 -24.95 -4.96 16.72
CA VAL A 12 -24.08 -5.81 15.90
C VAL A 12 -22.89 -4.95 15.45
N PRO A 13 -21.63 -5.31 15.77
CA PRO A 13 -20.49 -4.59 15.22
C PRO A 13 -20.34 -5.03 13.76
N VAL A 14 -20.68 -4.13 12.83
CA VAL A 14 -20.23 -4.24 11.43
C VAL A 14 -18.74 -3.95 11.45
N GLN A 15 -17.92 -4.99 11.60
CA GLN A 15 -16.48 -4.93 11.37
C GLN A 15 -16.21 -5.01 9.87
N GLU A 16 -16.43 -3.91 9.15
CA GLU A 16 -15.67 -3.66 7.93
C GLU A 16 -14.33 -3.08 8.38
N ASN A 17 -13.39 -3.94 8.79
CA ASN A 17 -12.01 -3.49 8.96
C ASN A 17 -11.46 -3.21 7.55
N PRO A 18 -11.19 -1.96 7.14
CA PRO A 18 -10.36 -1.77 5.97
C PRO A 18 -9.02 -2.38 6.34
N VAL A 19 -8.57 -3.39 5.60
CA VAL A 19 -7.23 -3.96 5.73
C VAL A 19 -6.27 -2.80 5.55
N THR A 20 -5.84 -2.21 6.66
CA THR A 20 -4.99 -1.04 6.65
C THR A 20 -3.63 -1.61 6.33
N LYS A 21 -3.29 -1.68 5.03
CA LYS A 21 -1.94 -2.03 4.60
C LYS A 21 -1.00 -1.11 5.39
N VAL A 22 -0.23 -1.69 6.30
CA VAL A 22 0.72 -0.96 7.14
C VAL A 22 1.62 -0.19 6.18
N LYS A 23 1.50 1.14 6.17
CA LYS A 23 2.31 1.98 5.27
C LYS A 23 3.77 1.73 5.61
N LYS A 24 4.54 1.28 4.62
CA LYS A 24 5.98 1.04 4.78
C LYS A 24 6.66 2.37 5.09
N SER A 25 6.94 2.61 6.37
CA SER A 25 7.59 3.83 6.82
C SER A 25 9.09 3.75 6.56
N LEU A 26 9.53 4.21 5.40
CA LEU A 26 10.96 4.40 5.13
C LEU A 26 11.45 5.66 5.84
N SER A 27 12.54 5.52 6.60
CA SER A 27 13.26 6.67 7.14
C SER A 27 13.83 7.52 6.00
N THR A 28 14.07 8.81 6.26
CA THR A 28 14.62 9.71 5.24
C THR A 28 15.95 9.22 4.67
N THR A 29 16.76 8.54 5.49
CA THR A 29 18.09 7.99 5.11
C THR A 29 18.01 6.79 4.17
N GLU A 30 16.93 6.02 4.23
CA GLU A 30 16.73 4.83 3.38
C GLU A 30 16.17 5.19 2.01
N ARG A 31 15.54 6.36 1.88
CA ARG A 31 14.95 6.82 0.60
C ARG A 31 16.06 7.10 -0.41
N LYS A 32 15.90 6.55 -1.62
CA LYS A 32 16.80 6.78 -2.75
C LYS A 32 16.12 7.65 -3.81
N ASN A 33 16.94 8.45 -4.50
CA ASN A 33 16.46 9.30 -5.59
C ASN A 33 16.49 8.54 -6.91
N ILE A 34 15.41 8.66 -7.70
CA ILE A 34 15.34 8.17 -9.08
C ILE A 34 15.11 9.35 -10.02
N LYS A 35 15.80 9.36 -11.17
CA LYS A 35 15.54 10.34 -12.22
C LYS A 35 14.41 9.81 -13.10
N VAL A 36 13.39 10.63 -13.30
CA VAL A 36 12.23 10.33 -14.14
C VAL A 36 11.98 11.47 -15.13
N SER A 37 11.23 11.19 -16.19
CA SER A 37 10.80 12.23 -17.12
C SER A 37 9.85 13.22 -16.42
N PRO A 38 9.76 14.48 -16.90
CA PRO A 38 8.85 15.48 -16.34
C PRO A 38 7.38 15.04 -16.37
N GLU A 39 6.97 14.35 -17.44
CA GLU A 39 5.61 13.83 -17.59
C GLU A 39 5.28 12.78 -16.51
N THR A 40 6.20 11.83 -16.29
CA THR A 40 6.03 10.80 -15.25
C THR A 40 6.00 11.42 -13.86
N LEU A 41 6.84 12.42 -13.58
CA LEU A 41 6.81 13.15 -12.31
C LEU A 41 5.45 13.81 -12.07
N ASN A 42 4.86 14.42 -13.09
CA ASN A 42 3.56 15.06 -12.98
C ASN A 42 2.44 14.04 -12.71
N LYS A 43 2.47 12.88 -13.38
CA LYS A 43 1.53 11.78 -13.11
C LYS A 43 1.64 11.26 -11.68
N ILE A 44 2.87 11.04 -11.20
CA ILE A 44 3.13 10.62 -9.81
C ILE A 44 2.53 11.64 -8.84
N LYS A 45 2.84 12.93 -9.02
CA LYS A 45 2.31 14.00 -8.15
C LYS A 45 0.78 14.04 -8.14
N ALA A 46 0.15 13.97 -9.31
CA ALA A 46 -1.30 14.00 -9.42
C ALA A 46 -1.95 12.83 -8.64
N ILE A 47 -1.43 11.61 -8.83
CA ILE A 47 -1.95 10.42 -8.16
C ILE A 47 -1.68 10.47 -6.64
N CYS A 48 -0.50 10.94 -6.23
CA CYS A 48 -0.16 11.13 -4.82
C CYS A 48 -1.10 12.12 -4.12
N THR A 49 -1.46 13.23 -4.79
CA THR A 49 -2.45 14.19 -4.27
C THR A 49 -3.83 13.55 -4.15
N MET A 50 -4.27 12.76 -5.14
CA MET A 50 -5.60 12.13 -5.13
C MET A 50 -5.75 11.07 -4.03
N LYS A 51 -4.67 10.37 -3.68
CA LYS A 51 -4.68 9.24 -2.75
C LYS A 51 -4.03 9.54 -1.40
N ASP A 52 -3.68 10.80 -1.14
CA ASP A 52 -3.01 11.25 0.09
C ASP A 52 -1.84 10.34 0.50
N MET A 53 -0.90 10.16 -0.43
CA MET A 53 0.27 9.31 -0.23
C MET A 53 1.55 9.97 -0.72
N LYS A 54 2.68 9.57 -0.15
CA LYS A 54 3.99 10.07 -0.56
C LYS A 54 4.44 9.39 -1.85
N ASN A 55 5.28 10.08 -2.64
CA ASN A 55 5.76 9.58 -3.93
C ASN A 55 6.37 8.17 -3.84
N TYR A 56 7.18 7.90 -2.81
CA TYR A 56 7.81 6.58 -2.66
C TYR A 56 6.80 5.48 -2.29
N GLU A 57 5.72 5.81 -1.57
CA GLU A 57 4.67 4.84 -1.22
C GLU A 57 3.89 4.42 -2.47
N LEU A 58 3.61 5.38 -3.36
CA LEU A 58 2.98 5.11 -4.65
C LEU A 58 3.86 4.20 -5.51
N ILE A 59 5.16 4.49 -5.58
CA ILE A 59 6.10 3.71 -6.39
C ILE A 59 6.22 2.29 -5.84
N ASP A 60 6.32 2.12 -4.52
CA ASP A 60 6.36 0.80 -3.88
C ASP A 60 5.07 0.01 -4.21
N GLU A 61 3.88 0.59 -4.03
CA GLU A 61 2.61 -0.11 -4.31
C GLU A 61 2.46 -0.46 -5.80
N MET A 62 2.86 0.45 -6.70
CA MET A 62 2.79 0.20 -8.14
C MET A 62 3.78 -0.89 -8.59
N LEU A 63 4.96 -0.95 -7.99
CA LEU A 63 5.93 -2.00 -8.25
C LEU A 63 5.45 -3.35 -7.72
N ASP A 64 4.95 -3.41 -6.48
CA ASP A 64 4.38 -4.63 -5.90
C ASP A 64 3.22 -5.14 -6.76
N TYR A 65 2.35 -4.25 -7.22
CA TYR A 65 1.27 -4.60 -8.13
C TYR A 65 1.79 -5.13 -9.46
N TYR A 66 2.81 -4.50 -10.05
CA TYR A 66 3.39 -4.96 -11.31
C TYR A 66 4.02 -6.35 -11.17
N VAL A 67 4.78 -6.61 -10.11
CA VAL A 67 5.37 -7.92 -9.83
C VAL A 67 4.28 -8.97 -9.65
N ALA A 68 3.24 -8.70 -8.87
CA ALA A 68 2.19 -9.67 -8.59
C ALA A 68 1.27 -9.96 -9.78
N ASN A 69 1.01 -8.96 -10.65
CA ASN A 69 -0.02 -9.07 -11.69
C ASN A 69 0.53 -9.17 -13.12
N LYS A 70 1.78 -8.78 -13.36
CA LYS A 70 2.38 -8.76 -14.70
C LYS A 70 3.51 -9.76 -14.89
N LEU A 71 4.27 -10.08 -13.83
CA LEU A 71 5.34 -11.06 -13.94
C LEU A 71 4.79 -12.48 -13.72
N ASN A 72 5.22 -13.41 -14.57
CA ASN A 72 4.97 -14.83 -14.35
C ASN A 72 5.94 -15.42 -13.32
N SER A 73 5.69 -16.64 -12.85
CA SER A 73 6.49 -17.28 -11.79
C SER A 73 7.98 -17.38 -12.13
N ASN A 74 8.33 -17.59 -13.41
CA ASN A 74 9.73 -17.64 -13.84
C ASN A 74 10.39 -16.25 -13.77
N GLU A 75 9.70 -15.20 -14.22
CA GLU A 75 10.21 -13.82 -14.14
C GLU A 75 10.35 -13.35 -12.69
N GLN A 76 9.41 -13.72 -11.82
CA GLN A 76 9.49 -13.42 -10.38
C GLN A 76 10.68 -14.13 -9.73
N ASN A 77 10.92 -15.42 -10.05
CA ASN A 77 12.07 -16.15 -9.54
C ASN A 77 13.40 -15.52 -9.99
N ASN A 78 13.52 -15.19 -11.27
CA ASN A 78 14.70 -14.50 -11.79
C ASN A 78 14.92 -13.13 -11.12
N LEU A 79 13.84 -12.37 -10.88
CA LEU A 79 13.92 -11.10 -10.15
C LEU A 79 14.48 -11.31 -8.73
N ASN A 80 13.96 -12.31 -8.00
CA ASN A 80 14.43 -12.63 -6.66
C ASN A 80 15.89 -13.06 -6.65
N ASP A 81 16.33 -13.86 -7.62
CA ASP A 81 17.72 -14.29 -7.75
C ASP A 81 18.65 -13.08 -7.96
N ILE A 82 18.29 -12.15 -8.86
CA ILE A 82 19.05 -10.92 -9.10
C ILE A 82 19.14 -10.05 -7.85
N LEU A 83 18.04 -9.91 -7.10
CA LEU A 83 18.02 -9.13 -5.85
C LEU A 83 18.84 -9.79 -4.74
N SER A 84 18.81 -11.12 -4.66
CA SER A 84 19.59 -11.90 -3.68
C SER A 84 21.09 -11.75 -3.91
N ILE A 85 21.54 -11.73 -5.16
CA ILE A 85 22.96 -11.54 -5.53
C ILE A 85 23.47 -10.13 -5.15
N ARG A 86 22.59 -9.13 -5.08
CA ARG A 86 22.96 -7.72 -4.79
C ARG A 86 22.92 -7.37 -3.29
N LYS A 87 22.63 -8.32 -2.41
CA LYS A 87 22.55 -8.14 -0.96
C LYS A 87 23.89 -8.44 -0.29
#